data_AF-A0A3B0T583-F1
#
_entry.id   AF-A0A3B0T583-F1
#
_cell.length_a   1.000
_cell.length_b   1.000
_cell.length_c   1.000
_cell.angle_alpha   90.00
_cell.angle_beta   90.00
_cell.angle_gamma   90.00
#
_symmetry.space_group_name_H-M   'P 1'
#
loop_
_entity.id
_entity.type
_entity.pdbx_description
1 polymer ?
#
loop_
_entity_poly.entity_id
_entity_poly.type
_entity_poly.pdbx_seq_one_letter_code
_entity_poly.pdbx_strand_id
1 'polypeptide(L)' 'MSVLNDLEGSGAKCELCAVTDDLNIYEVPPVPIEGVDRSLLGCTTCIAI' A
#
# COMPACT_ATOMS: atom_id res chain seq x y z
N MET A 1 -5.73 10.57 -19.78
CA MET A 1 -4.82 10.75 -18.63
C MET A 1 -5.21 9.70 -17.63
N SER A 2 -4.33 8.73 -17.41
CA SER A 2 -4.58 7.53 -16.62
C SER A 2 -4.19 7.78 -15.17
N VAL A 3 -5.07 7.39 -14.24
CA VAL A 3 -4.92 7.49 -12.78
C VAL A 3 -3.56 6.97 -12.28
N LEU A 4 -2.98 6.00 -12.99
CA LEU A 4 -1.63 5.48 -12.76
C LEU A 4 -0.53 6.55 -12.85
N ASN A 5 -0.62 7.48 -13.80
CA ASN A 5 0.36 8.55 -14.00
C ASN A 5 0.23 9.66 -12.94
N ASP A 6 -0.95 9.80 -12.32
CA ASP A 6 -1.15 10.72 -11.20
C ASP A 6 -0.60 10.14 -9.88
N LEU A 7 -0.65 8.80 -9.71
CA LEU A 7 -0.18 8.14 -8.49
C LEU A 7 1.35 8.00 -8.43
N GLU A 8 2.03 7.78 -9.56
CA GLU A 8 3.50 7.88 -9.62
C GLU A 8 3.99 9.31 -9.33
N GLY A 9 3.15 10.34 -9.59
CA GLY A 9 3.43 11.73 -9.26
C GLY A 9 2.97 12.19 -7.86
N SER A 10 2.02 11.49 -7.23
CA SER A 10 1.32 11.96 -6.01
C SER A 10 1.97 11.49 -4.69
N GLY A 11 3.21 10.96 -4.74
CA GLY A 11 3.93 10.55 -3.54
C GLY A 11 3.39 9.26 -2.91
N ALA A 12 2.97 8.31 -3.76
CA ALA A 12 2.74 6.94 -3.34
C ALA A 12 3.99 6.41 -2.63
N LYS A 13 3.85 6.12 -1.34
CA LYS A 13 4.92 5.67 -0.45
C LYS A 13 4.37 4.60 0.47
N CYS A 14 5.24 3.73 0.92
CA CYS A 14 4.90 2.70 1.88
C CYS A 14 4.28 3.36 3.11
N GLU A 15 3.08 2.95 3.49
CA GLU A 15 2.39 3.52 4.65
C GLU A 15 3.07 3.17 5.98
N LEU A 16 3.97 2.17 5.96
CA LEU A 16 4.69 1.67 7.13
C LEU A 16 6.06 2.34 7.31
N CYS A 17 6.81 2.55 6.23
CA CYS A 17 8.18 3.07 6.30
C CYS A 17 8.48 4.25 5.36
N ALA A 18 7.47 4.76 4.63
CA ALA A 18 7.55 5.87 3.71
C ALA A 18 8.53 5.71 2.53
N VAL A 19 9.06 4.50 2.28
CA VAL A 19 9.85 4.21 1.08
C VAL A 19 8.99 4.32 -0.17
N THR A 20 9.56 4.73 -1.29
CA THR A 20 8.86 4.84 -2.58
C THR A 20 9.18 3.69 -3.54
N ASP A 21 10.09 2.79 -3.13
CA ASP A 21 10.55 1.64 -3.90
C ASP A 21 9.83 0.36 -3.45
N ASP A 22 9.70 -0.59 -4.38
CA ASP A 22 9.12 -1.93 -4.16
C ASP A 22 7.71 -1.92 -3.53
N LEU A 23 6.91 -0.91 -3.89
CA LEU A 23 5.53 -0.75 -3.39
C LEU A 23 4.57 -1.76 -4.00
N ASN A 24 3.83 -2.42 -3.12
CA ASN A 24 2.84 -3.43 -3.44
C ASN A 24 1.57 -3.19 -2.62
N ILE A 25 0.41 -3.49 -3.21
CA ILE A 25 -0.85 -3.49 -2.49
C ILE A 25 -0.96 -4.82 -1.76
N TYR A 26 -1.04 -4.79 -0.43
CA TYR A 26 -1.25 -5.96 0.39
C TYR A 26 -2.70 -6.01 0.87
N GLU A 27 -3.40 -7.09 0.51
CA GLU A 27 -4.72 -7.38 1.07
C GLU A 27 -4.54 -8.10 2.40
N VAL A 28 -4.95 -7.44 3.47
CA VAL A 28 -4.90 -7.98 4.82
C VAL A 28 -5.96 -9.09 4.92
N PRO A 29 -5.59 -10.30 5.42
CA PRO A 29 -6.54 -11.37 5.65
C PRO A 29 -7.75 -10.90 6.47
N PRO A 30 -8.93 -11.51 6.29
CA PRO A 30 -10.13 -11.11 6.99
C PRO A 30 -9.97 -11.32 8.50
N VAL A 31 -9.61 -10.25 9.20
CA VAL A 31 -9.75 -10.11 10.64
C VAL A 31 -11.16 -9.60 10.93
N PRO A 32 -11.83 -10.08 11.99
CA PRO A 32 -13.21 -9.70 12.32
C PRO A 32 -13.26 -8.28 12.93
N ILE A 33 -12.78 -7.30 12.17
CA ILE A 33 -12.82 -5.87 12.50
C ILE A 33 -13.72 -5.22 11.46
N GLU A 34 -14.91 -4.82 11.89
CA GLU A 34 -15.84 -4.11 11.01
C GLU A 34 -15.33 -2.68 10.74
N GLY A 35 -15.34 -2.26 9.47
CA GLY A 35 -15.12 -0.86 9.09
C GLY A 35 -13.67 -0.43 8.82
N VAL A 36 -12.72 -1.36 8.69
CA VAL A 36 -11.34 -1.06 8.27
C VAL A 36 -11.10 -1.43 6.80
N ASP A 37 -10.47 -0.53 6.05
CA ASP A 37 -9.96 -0.80 4.72
C ASP A 37 -8.94 -1.95 4.79
N ARG A 38 -9.20 -3.02 4.05
CA ARG A 38 -8.41 -4.27 4.11
C ARG A 38 -7.22 -4.27 3.14
N SER A 39 -6.82 -3.11 2.63
CA SER A 39 -5.73 -2.96 1.67
C SER A 39 -4.78 -1.88 2.15
N LEU A 40 -3.49 -2.16 2.15
CA LEU A 40 -2.44 -1.19 2.48
C LEU A 40 -1.40 -1.13 1.37
N LEU A 41 -0.83 0.05 1.12
CA LEU A 41 0.32 0.20 0.23
C LEU A 41 1.62 -0.01 1.02
N GLY A 42 2.20 -1.21 0.92
CA GLY A 42 3.41 -1.59 1.65
C GLY A 42 4.58 -1.90 0.71
N CYS A 43 5.82 -1.68 1.14
CA CYS A 43 6.95 -2.23 0.40
C CYS A 43 7.10 -3.73 0.68
N THR A 44 7.76 -4.46 -0.22
CA THR A 44 8.00 -5.91 -0.06
C THR A 44 8.64 -6.24 1.29
N THR A 45 9.58 -5.42 1.77
CA THR A 45 10.22 -5.60 3.08
C THR A 45 9.24 -5.54 4.24
N CYS A 46 8.27 -4.62 4.20
CA CYS A 46 7.30 -4.46 5.29
C CYS A 46 6.16 -5.49 5.21
N ILE A 47 5.86 -6.00 4.02
CA ILE A 47 4.82 -7.02 3.80
C ILE A 47 5.35 -8.44 4.04
N ALA A 48 6.64 -8.69 3.82
CA ALA A 48 7.25 -10.01 3.95
C ALA A 48 7.59 -10.44 5.40
N ILE A 49 7.11 -9.70 6.41
CA ILE A 49 7.36 -9.97 7.84
C ILE A 49 6.28 -10.87 8.42
#